data_AF-A0A816F9F7-F1
#
_entry.id   AF-A0A816F9F7-F1
#
_cell.length_a   1.000
_cell.length_b   1.000
_cell.length_c   1.000
_cell.angle_alpha   90.00
_cell.angle_beta   90.00
_cell.angle_gamma   90.00
#
_symmetry.space_group_name_H-M   'P 1'
#
loop_
_entity.id
_entity.type
_entity.pdbx_description
1 polymer ?
#
loop_
_entity_poly.entity_id
_entity_poly.type
_entity_poly.pdbx_seq_one_letter_code
_entity_poly.pdbx_strand_id
1 'polypeptide(L)'
;MSPINFQLFAPTIAEATLIGSFSEWKDIPMTFENGTFHCSTELSDGDHEYKFHIRRQNEDQWIDVIDPYVSRYEPTRNTGIITIKNGKKILDEYTWKYDDVKLPDNKDLIIYE
;
A
#
# COMPACT_ATOMS: atom_id res chain seq x y z
N MET A 1 15.02 9.57 7.92
CA MET A 1 14.59 8.25 7.44
C MET A 1 13.97 7.54 8.61
N SER A 2 12.86 6.84 8.38
CA SER A 2 12.19 6.08 9.41
C SER A 2 11.79 4.70 8.89
N PRO A 3 11.81 3.65 9.73
CA PRO A 3 11.46 2.31 9.32
C PRO A 3 9.97 2.22 9.07
N ILE A 4 9.60 1.89 7.84
CA ILE A 4 8.22 1.71 7.40
C ILE A 4 7.99 0.23 7.14
N ASN A 5 6.98 -0.33 7.82
CA ASN A 5 6.63 -1.74 7.70
C ASN A 5 5.68 -1.95 6.52
N PHE A 6 6.00 -2.94 5.70
CA PHE A 6 5.17 -3.43 4.61
C PHE A 6 4.72 -4.85 4.94
N GLN A 7 3.48 -5.16 4.58
CA GLN A 7 2.89 -6.48 4.81
C GLN A 7 2.04 -6.93 3.62
N LEU A 8 2.07 -8.22 3.32
CA LEU A 8 1.24 -8.84 2.32
C LEU A 8 0.67 -10.15 2.87
N PHE A 9 -0.64 -10.20 3.08
CA PHE A 9 -1.32 -11.45 3.42
C PHE A 9 -1.48 -12.30 2.17
N ALA A 10 -0.69 -13.38 2.08
CA ALA A 10 -0.67 -14.26 0.91
C ALA A 10 -0.24 -15.68 1.34
N PRO A 11 -1.09 -16.43 2.06
CA PRO A 11 -0.70 -17.69 2.70
C PRO A 11 -0.31 -18.82 1.72
N THR A 12 -0.64 -18.67 0.43
CA THR A 12 -0.47 -19.71 -0.60
C THR A 12 0.65 -19.41 -1.61
N ILE A 13 1.30 -18.24 -1.54
CA ILE A 13 2.44 -17.93 -2.41
C ILE A 13 3.73 -18.48 -1.79
N ALA A 14 4.73 -18.76 -2.62
CA ALA A 14 6.00 -19.32 -2.16
C ALA A 14 6.91 -18.23 -1.57
N GLU A 15 7.04 -17.11 -2.28
CA GLU A 15 7.95 -16.03 -1.94
C GLU A 15 7.35 -14.68 -2.30
N ALA A 16 7.76 -13.66 -1.55
CA ALA A 16 7.46 -12.26 -1.84
C ALA A 16 8.66 -11.38 -1.53
N THR A 17 8.85 -10.37 -2.37
CA THR A 17 9.80 -9.28 -2.17
C THR A 17 9.05 -7.96 -2.33
N LEU A 18 9.57 -6.92 -1.69
CA LEU A 18 9.14 -5.54 -1.90
C LEU A 18 10.08 -4.90 -2.93
N ILE A 19 9.50 -4.26 -3.94
CA ILE A 19 10.25 -3.44 -4.91
C ILE A 19 9.67 -2.03 -4.92
N GLY A 20 10.52 -1.03 -5.13
CA GLY A 20 10.03 0.35 -5.22
C GLY A 20 11.07 1.35 -5.67
N SER A 21 10.62 2.59 -5.81
CA SER A 21 11.47 3.73 -6.16
C SER A 21 12.69 3.90 -5.23
N PHE A 22 12.52 3.63 -3.93
CA PHE A 22 13.57 3.68 -2.91
C PHE A 22 14.59 2.54 -2.97
N SER A 23 14.32 1.47 -3.73
CA SER A 23 15.24 0.36 -3.94
C SER A 23 15.82 0.32 -5.36
N GLU A 24 15.58 1.36 -6.17
CA GLU A 24 15.83 1.33 -7.61
C GLU A 24 15.16 0.12 -8.28
N TRP A 25 13.97 -0.27 -7.78
CA TRP A 25 13.23 -1.46 -8.20
C TRP A 25 13.96 -2.80 -8.00
N LYS A 26 14.96 -2.86 -7.10
CA LYS A 26 15.60 -4.10 -6.67
C LYS A 26 14.81 -4.77 -5.55
N ASP A 27 14.89 -6.09 -5.50
CA ASP A 27 14.21 -6.93 -4.52
C ASP A 27 14.68 -6.65 -3.09
N ILE A 28 13.70 -6.40 -2.21
CA ILE A 28 13.86 -6.43 -0.76
C ILE A 28 13.14 -7.68 -0.24
N PRO A 29 13.86 -8.69 0.24
CA PRO A 29 13.25 -9.93 0.73
C PRO A 29 12.24 -9.68 1.86
N MET A 30 11.11 -10.40 1.83
CA MET A 30 10.13 -10.40 2.91
C MET A 30 10.21 -11.71 3.72
N THR A 31 9.99 -11.61 5.03
CA THR A 31 9.91 -12.76 5.93
C THR A 31 8.46 -13.24 6.04
N PHE A 32 8.22 -14.53 5.88
CA PHE A 32 6.89 -15.13 6.01
C PHE A 32 6.63 -15.58 7.44
N GLU A 33 5.55 -15.09 8.04
CA GLU A 33 5.09 -15.46 9.37
C GLU A 33 3.55 -15.50 9.38
N ASN A 34 2.96 -16.59 9.87
CA ASN A 34 1.51 -16.72 10.07
C ASN A 34 0.63 -16.33 8.85
N GLY A 35 1.05 -16.71 7.63
CA GLY A 35 0.31 -16.41 6.40
C GLY A 35 0.59 -15.02 5.79
N THR A 36 1.46 -14.23 6.42
CA THR A 36 1.76 -12.86 6.02
C THR A 36 3.25 -12.68 5.76
N PHE A 37 3.58 -12.03 4.65
CA PHE A 37 4.93 -11.59 4.35
C PHE A 37 5.16 -10.21 4.97
N HIS A 38 6.31 -10.00 5.59
CA HIS A 38 6.68 -8.76 6.25
C HIS A 38 8.07 -8.28 5.83
N CYS A 39 8.24 -6.97 5.66
CA CYS A 39 9.56 -6.34 5.65
C CYS A 39 9.49 -4.92 6.23
N SER A 40 10.65 -4.37 6.56
CA SER A 40 10.79 -2.99 6.99
C SER A 40 11.87 -2.31 6.15
N THR A 41 11.60 -1.10 5.67
CA THR A 41 12.54 -0.31 4.88
C THR A 41 12.56 1.14 5.34
N GLU A 42 13.73 1.75 5.30
CA GLU A 42 13.95 3.14 5.70
C GLU A 42 13.51 4.08 4.58
N LEU A 43 12.45 4.86 4.81
CA LEU A 43 11.97 5.84 3.84
C LEU A 43 12.20 7.27 4.32
N SER A 44 12.55 8.16 3.40
CA SER A 44 12.50 9.60 3.62
C SER A 44 11.07 10.13 3.50
N ASP A 45 10.81 11.32 4.03
CA ASP A 45 9.58 12.03 3.74
C ASP A 45 9.40 12.22 2.22
N GLY A 46 8.15 12.18 1.76
CA GLY A 46 7.78 12.25 0.35
C GLY A 46 6.93 11.07 -0.11
N ASP A 47 6.68 11.05 -1.42
CA ASP A 47 5.92 10.02 -2.10
C ASP A 47 6.84 8.95 -2.68
N HIS A 48 6.53 7.70 -2.39
CA HIS A 48 7.30 6.55 -2.86
C HIS A 48 6.39 5.56 -3.56
N GLU A 49 6.79 5.16 -4.76
CA GLU A 49 6.13 4.09 -5.49
C GLU A 49 6.68 2.72 -5.09
N TYR A 50 5.79 1.73 -4.99
CA TYR A 50 6.13 0.35 -4.65
C TYR A 50 5.19 -0.68 -5.28
N LYS A 51 5.64 -1.93 -5.30
CA LYS A 51 4.85 -3.14 -5.60
C LYS A 51 5.37 -4.31 -4.77
N PHE A 52 4.58 -5.39 -4.73
CA PHE A 52 5.07 -6.70 -4.33
C PHE A 52 5.46 -7.49 -5.57
N HIS A 53 6.64 -8.07 -5.56
CA HIS A 53 7.09 -9.02 -6.55
C HIS A 53 6.97 -10.41 -5.92
N ILE A 54 6.16 -11.27 -6.52
CA ILE A 54 5.73 -12.53 -5.88
C ILE A 54 5.98 -13.73 -6.78
N ARG A 55 6.19 -14.89 -6.15
CA ARG A 55 6.29 -16.18 -6.82
C ARG A 55 5.30 -17.17 -6.22
N ARG A 56 4.52 -17.84 -7.07
CA ARG A 56 3.53 -18.84 -6.63
C ARG A 56 4.21 -20.18 -6.32
N GLN A 57 3.54 -21.01 -5.53
CA GLN A 57 3.97 -22.39 -5.31
C GLN A 57 3.95 -23.17 -6.63
N ASN A 58 5.04 -23.87 -6.93
CA ASN A 58 5.23 -24.69 -8.14
C ASN A 58 5.30 -23.90 -9.46
N GLU A 59 5.52 -22.58 -9.40
CA GLU A 59 5.83 -21.75 -10.55
C GLU A 59 7.22 -21.12 -10.37
N ASP A 60 8.00 -21.06 -11.46
CA ASP A 60 9.28 -20.35 -11.49
C ASP A 60 9.12 -18.89 -11.91
N GLN A 61 7.91 -18.52 -12.36
CA GLN A 61 7.61 -17.17 -12.80
C GLN A 61 7.34 -16.26 -11.61
N TRP A 62 8.02 -15.12 -11.60
CA TRP A 62 7.68 -14.01 -10.74
C TRP A 62 6.71 -13.05 -11.44
N ILE A 63 5.80 -12.47 -10.66
CA ILE A 63 4.85 -11.46 -11.14
C ILE A 63 4.80 -10.28 -10.18
N ASP A 64 4.58 -9.10 -10.74
CA ASP A 64 4.35 -7.89 -9.96
C ASP A 64 2.86 -7.75 -9.63
N VAL A 65 2.56 -7.50 -8.37
CA VAL A 65 1.20 -7.21 -7.90
C VAL A 65 1.18 -5.91 -7.10
N ILE A 66 0.09 -5.17 -7.27
CA ILE A 66 -0.18 -3.99 -6.45
C ILE A 66 -0.64 -4.42 -5.06
N ASP A 67 -0.33 -3.61 -4.04
CA ASP A 67 -0.82 -3.81 -2.68
C ASP A 67 -2.36 -3.74 -2.64
N PRO A 68 -3.06 -4.81 -2.22
CA PRO A 68 -4.52 -4.81 -2.09
C PRO A 68 -5.07 -3.75 -1.13
N TYR A 69 -4.24 -3.24 -0.21
CA TYR A 69 -4.59 -2.23 0.78
C TYR A 69 -4.11 -0.82 0.41
N VAL A 70 -3.68 -0.60 -0.84
CA VAL A 70 -3.21 0.70 -1.27
C VAL A 70 -4.34 1.73 -1.27
N SER A 71 -4.09 2.91 -0.69
CA SER A 71 -5.05 4.01 -0.71
C SER A 71 -4.87 4.96 -1.90
N ARG A 72 -3.69 4.94 -2.53
CA ARG A 72 -3.34 5.76 -3.70
C ARG A 72 -2.41 5.00 -4.63
N TYR A 73 -2.65 5.02 -5.93
CA TYR A 73 -1.86 4.28 -6.91
C TYR A 73 -1.61 5.10 -8.17
N GLU A 74 -0.53 4.77 -8.90
CA GLU A 74 -0.23 5.33 -10.22
C GLU A 74 -0.70 4.34 -11.31
N PRO A 75 -1.76 4.66 -12.08
CA PRO A 75 -2.38 3.73 -13.02
C PRO A 75 -1.45 3.30 -14.17
N THR A 76 -0.57 4.19 -14.63
CA THR A 76 0.29 3.90 -15.79
C THR A 76 1.30 2.79 -15.50
N ARG A 77 1.85 2.80 -14.28
CA ARG A 77 2.85 1.83 -13.83
C ARG A 77 2.26 0.71 -12.97
N ASN A 78 0.98 0.83 -12.61
CA ASN A 78 0.27 -0.07 -11.71
C ASN A 78 1.03 -0.25 -10.37
N THR A 79 1.48 0.87 -9.79
CA THR A 79 2.26 0.94 -8.55
C THR A 79 1.42 1.54 -7.44
N GLY A 80 1.62 1.05 -6.21
CA GLY A 80 1.08 1.73 -5.04
C GLY A 80 1.94 2.94 -4.68
N ILE A 81 1.33 3.97 -4.10
CA ILE A 81 2.01 5.16 -3.61
C ILE A 81 1.85 5.23 -2.10
N ILE A 82 2.97 5.25 -1.38
CA ILE A 82 3.02 5.51 0.06
C ILE A 82 3.59 6.90 0.31
N THR A 83 2.90 7.70 1.13
CA THR A 83 3.34 9.05 1.51
C THR A 83 3.88 9.03 2.93
N ILE A 84 5.11 9.49 3.09
CA ILE A 84 5.79 9.62 4.37
C ILE A 84 5.90 11.09 4.74
N LYS A 85 5.49 11.44 5.97
CA LYS A 85 5.62 12.79 6.53
C LYS A 85 6.02 12.71 7.99
N ASN A 86 7.06 13.45 8.37
CA ASN A 86 7.68 13.41 9.68
C ASN A 86 8.00 11.97 10.12
N GLY A 87 8.50 11.15 9.19
CA GLY A 87 8.87 9.75 9.45
C GLY A 87 7.69 8.78 9.63
N LYS A 88 6.45 9.18 9.31
CA LYS A 88 5.25 8.34 9.43
C LYS A 88 4.48 8.25 8.13
N LYS A 89 3.88 7.08 7.88
CA LYS A 89 2.89 6.91 6.81
C LYS A 89 1.67 7.80 7.11
N ILE A 90 1.23 8.57 6.11
CA ILE A 90 -0.02 9.34 6.16
C ILE A 90 -0.93 8.93 5.00
N LEU A 91 -2.25 9.11 5.17
CA LEU A 91 -3.23 8.95 4.10
C LEU A 91 -3.36 10.26 3.31
N ASP A 92 -3.66 11.33 4.01
CA ASP A 92 -3.81 12.69 3.49
C ASP A 92 -3.57 13.71 4.62
N GLU A 93 -3.77 14.98 4.30
CA GLU A 93 -3.75 16.10 5.25
C GLU A 93 -5.12 16.78 5.36
N TYR A 94 -6.17 16.07 4.94
CA TYR A 94 -7.50 16.64 4.88
C TYR A 94 -8.06 16.85 6.29
N THR A 95 -8.62 18.04 6.51
CA THR A 95 -9.31 18.39 7.76
C THR A 95 -10.80 18.54 7.46
N TRP A 96 -11.61 17.71 8.11
CA TRP A 96 -13.07 17.80 8.05
C TRP A 96 -13.55 19.15 8.60
N LYS A 97 -14.59 19.72 7.98
CA LYS A 97 -15.07 21.09 8.27
C LYS A 97 -16.49 21.17 8.81
N TYR A 98 -17.24 20.07 8.76
CA TYR A 98 -18.70 20.08 8.91
C TYR A 98 -19.19 18.89 9.74
N ASP A 99 -18.50 18.60 10.84
CA ASP A 99 -18.79 17.43 11.68
C ASP A 99 -20.21 17.47 12.29
N ASP A 100 -20.79 18.66 12.41
CA ASP A 100 -22.14 18.87 12.96
C ASP A 100 -23.26 18.79 11.91
N VAL A 101 -22.92 18.65 10.62
CA VAL A 101 -23.92 18.58 9.55
C VAL A 101 -24.37 17.13 9.38
N LYS A 102 -25.59 16.85 9.81
CA LYS A 102 -26.19 15.51 9.72
C LYS A 102 -26.81 15.28 8.34
N LEU A 103 -26.79 14.01 7.92
CA LEU A 103 -27.57 13.55 6.78
C LEU A 103 -29.07 13.82 7.05
N PRO A 104 -29.83 14.39 6.09
CA PRO A 104 -31.28 14.51 6.20
C PRO A 104 -31.97 13.15 6.37
N ASP A 105 -33.19 13.15 6.91
CA ASP A 105 -34.02 11.95 6.97
C ASP A 105 -34.26 11.40 5.56
N ASN A 106 -34.36 10.07 5.43
CA ASN A 106 -34.53 9.40 4.13
C ASN A 106 -35.67 9.95 3.27
N LYS A 107 -36.75 10.45 3.89
CA LYS A 107 -37.91 11.03 3.18
C LYS A 107 -37.61 12.40 2.55
N ASP A 108 -36.61 13.10 3.07
CA ASP A 108 -36.17 14.43 2.64
C ASP A 108 -34.87 14.35 1.81
N LEU A 109 -34.33 13.14 1.61
CA LEU A 109 -33.12 12.89 0.83
C LEU A 109 -33.44 12.99 -0.67
N ILE A 110 -32.79 13.94 -1.33
CA ILE A 110 -32.80 14.07 -2.79
C ILE A 110 -31.38 13.74 -3.27
N ILE A 111 -31.24 12.62 -3.98
CA ILE A 111 -29.96 12.15 -4.53
C ILE A 111 -29.85 12.64 -5.96
N TYR A 112 -28.69 13.18 -6.31
CA TYR A 112 -28.31 13.50 -7.68
C TYR A 112 -27.13 12.59 -8.06
N GLU A 113 -27.34 11.76 -9.08
CA GLU A 113 -26.33 10.83 -9.62
C GLU A 113 -25.54 11.49 -10.77
#